data_AF-A0A0D2YHE8-F1
#
_entry.id   AF-A0A0D2YHE8-F1
#
_cell.length_a   1.000
_cell.length_b   1.000
_cell.length_c   1.000
_cell.angle_alpha   90.00
_cell.angle_beta   90.00
_cell.angle_gamma   90.00
#
_symmetry.space_group_name_H-M   'P 1'
#
loop_
_entity.id
_entity.type
_entity.pdbx_description
1 polymer ?
#
loop_
_entity_poly.entity_id
_entity_poly.type
_entity_poly.pdbx_seq_one_letter_code
_entity_poly.pdbx_strand_id
1 'polypeptide(L)'
;MSTSIFTAQNLERAKILKPVKINAQSGGDYWSLDESVYFYQKTLGIDKELGLTGLVSHETHRNRSLFTPYAAQYILPKVPELRVTADISHWVVVCERLLDLGEEDREILDLLIPRVTHIHARIGTTQSSQCPEPEDPVFKEEREFFERLWLRIVKARSKDSDLITFVPEYGPYPYHPYGSVRTHGQVADSEGARLQKLFEDSLKE
;
A
#
# COMPACT_ATOMS: atom_id res chain seq x y z
N MET A 1 24.52 2.09 7.15
CA MET A 1 24.63 0.89 8.02
C MET A 1 23.71 0.91 9.25
N SER A 2 23.30 2.05 9.83
CA SER A 2 22.44 2.03 11.03
C SER A 2 20.98 1.64 10.75
N THR A 3 20.42 1.98 9.59
CA THR A 3 19.01 1.71 9.27
C THR A 3 18.72 0.22 9.04
N SER A 4 19.66 -0.56 8.49
CA SER A 4 19.48 -2.00 8.26
C SER A 4 19.44 -2.80 9.56
N ILE A 5 20.19 -2.38 10.58
CA ILE A 5 20.20 -3.01 11.91
C ILE A 5 18.85 -2.81 12.60
N PHE A 6 18.27 -1.60 12.48
CA PHE A 6 16.96 -1.30 13.05
C PHE A 6 15.82 -2.11 12.39
N THR A 7 15.91 -2.33 11.08
CA THR A 7 14.94 -3.18 10.35
C THR A 7 14.98 -4.63 10.84
N ALA A 8 16.17 -5.24 10.96
CA ALA A 8 16.30 -6.64 11.37
C ALA A 8 15.74 -6.91 12.78
N GLN A 9 16.02 -6.01 13.74
CA GLN A 9 15.51 -6.14 15.11
C GLN A 9 13.98 -6.05 15.19
N ASN A 10 13.36 -5.17 14.41
CA ASN A 10 11.90 -5.06 14.37
C ASN A 10 11.26 -6.29 13.70
N LEU A 11 11.88 -6.83 12.65
CA LEU A 11 11.42 -8.06 12.00
C LEU A 11 11.49 -9.28 12.95
N GLU A 12 12.56 -9.41 13.72
CA GLU A 12 12.68 -10.47 14.74
C GLU A 12 11.57 -10.37 15.81
N ARG A 13 11.25 -9.15 16.25
CA ARG A 13 10.13 -8.92 17.18
C ARG A 13 8.79 -9.26 16.54
N ALA A 14 8.56 -8.82 15.31
CA ALA A 14 7.33 -9.10 14.57
C ALA A 14 7.11 -10.61 14.39
N LYS A 15 8.19 -11.36 14.12
CA LYS A 15 8.16 -12.82 13.94
C LYS A 15 7.59 -13.57 15.14
N ILE A 16 7.77 -13.07 16.37
CA ILE A 16 7.20 -13.66 17.59
C ILE A 16 5.66 -13.72 17.53
N LEU A 17 5.04 -12.75 16.85
CA LEU A 17 3.58 -12.66 16.69
C LEU A 17 3.02 -13.60 15.61
N LYS A 18 3.88 -14.34 14.88
CA LYS A 18 3.52 -15.23 13.77
C LYS A 18 2.59 -14.55 12.75
N PRO A 19 2.98 -13.40 12.18
CA PRO A 19 2.11 -12.61 11.33
C PRO A 19 1.83 -13.32 9.99
N VAL A 20 0.63 -13.10 9.46
CA VAL A 20 0.26 -13.54 8.09
C VAL A 20 1.01 -12.73 7.03
N LYS A 21 1.18 -11.43 7.27
CA LYS A 21 1.97 -10.48 6.47
C LYS A 21 2.63 -9.45 7.38
N ILE A 22 3.77 -8.92 6.96
CA ILE A 22 4.48 -7.83 7.64
C ILE A 22 4.49 -6.63 6.71
N ASN A 23 3.84 -5.55 7.13
CA ASN A 23 3.97 -4.25 6.48
C ASN A 23 5.15 -3.47 7.07
N ALA A 24 5.98 -2.87 6.22
CA ALA A 24 7.11 -2.05 6.60
C ALA A 24 7.05 -0.66 5.95
N GLN A 25 6.87 0.37 6.78
CA GLN A 25 7.14 1.75 6.37
C GLN A 25 8.64 2.01 6.38
N SER A 26 9.30 1.67 5.29
CA SER A 26 10.76 1.58 5.21
C SER A 26 11.37 2.60 4.26
N GLY A 27 12.65 2.88 4.47
CA GLY A 27 13.37 3.88 3.69
C GLY A 27 13.06 5.31 4.12
N GLY A 28 13.77 6.26 3.52
CA GLY A 28 13.59 7.69 3.73
C GLY A 28 13.39 8.40 2.39
N ASP A 29 12.46 9.34 2.36
CA ASP A 29 12.21 10.21 1.19
C ASP A 29 13.34 11.21 0.92
N TYR A 30 14.21 11.44 1.91
CA TYR A 30 15.43 12.25 1.81
C TYR A 30 16.64 11.51 1.24
N TRP A 31 16.51 10.21 0.92
CA TRP A 31 17.55 9.45 0.25
C TRP A 31 17.51 9.65 -1.25
N SER A 32 18.65 9.49 -1.92
CA SER A 32 18.68 9.30 -3.36
C SER A 32 17.93 8.02 -3.75
N LEU A 33 17.47 7.95 -5.00
CA LEU A 33 16.79 6.76 -5.52
C LEU A 33 17.71 5.54 -5.52
N ASP A 34 19.01 5.72 -5.77
CA ASP A 34 19.99 4.61 -5.73
C ASP A 34 20.26 4.12 -4.30
N GLU A 35 20.30 5.01 -3.30
CA GLU A 35 20.35 4.59 -1.89
C GLU A 35 19.10 3.79 -1.50
N SER A 36 17.94 4.18 -2.01
CA SER A 36 16.68 3.45 -1.80
C SER A 36 16.71 2.06 -2.46
N VAL A 37 17.20 1.95 -3.70
CA VAL A 37 17.41 0.67 -4.39
C VAL A 37 18.36 -0.21 -3.59
N TYR A 38 19.51 0.32 -3.19
CA TYR A 38 20.50 -0.40 -2.37
C TYR A 38 19.87 -0.90 -1.07
N PHE A 39 19.12 -0.04 -0.37
CA PHE A 39 18.43 -0.41 0.86
C PHE A 39 17.47 -1.59 0.65
N TYR A 40 16.60 -1.54 -0.37
CA TYR A 40 15.65 -2.61 -0.65
C TYR A 40 16.32 -3.92 -1.07
N GLN A 41 17.41 -3.86 -1.84
CA GLN A 41 18.20 -5.06 -2.16
C GLN A 41 18.78 -5.71 -0.89
N LYS A 42 19.15 -4.91 0.12
CA LYS A 42 19.62 -5.43 1.41
C LYS A 42 18.50 -6.00 2.27
N THR A 43 17.30 -5.41 2.26
CA THR A 43 16.18 -5.96 3.05
C THR A 43 15.79 -7.36 2.57
N LEU A 44 15.83 -7.64 1.27
CA LEU A 44 15.59 -9.00 0.75
C LEU A 44 16.57 -10.05 1.32
N GLY A 45 17.83 -9.66 1.53
CA GLY A 45 18.82 -10.52 2.18
C GLY A 45 18.48 -10.80 3.65
N ILE A 46 18.07 -9.75 4.38
CA ILE A 46 17.64 -9.86 5.79
C ILE A 46 16.39 -10.75 5.88
N ASP A 47 15.40 -10.55 5.01
CA ASP A 47 14.19 -11.37 4.99
C ASP A 47 14.54 -12.85 4.81
N LYS A 48 15.48 -13.17 3.92
CA LYS A 48 15.96 -14.54 3.71
C LYS A 48 16.67 -15.11 4.95
N GLU A 49 17.58 -14.34 5.56
CA GLU A 49 18.31 -14.75 6.77
C GLU A 49 17.35 -15.03 7.94
N LEU A 50 16.28 -14.24 8.06
CA LEU A 50 15.27 -14.38 9.11
C LEU A 50 14.18 -15.42 8.79
N GLY A 51 14.18 -16.01 7.59
CA GLY A 51 13.14 -16.93 7.14
C GLY A 51 11.78 -16.27 6.89
N LEU A 52 11.79 -14.99 6.49
CA LEU A 52 10.64 -14.13 6.20
C LEU A 52 10.48 -13.82 4.70
N THR A 53 11.24 -14.46 3.81
CA THR A 53 11.07 -14.34 2.35
C THR A 53 9.60 -14.57 1.99
N GLY A 54 8.95 -13.57 1.37
CA GLY A 54 7.52 -13.68 1.05
C GLY A 54 6.57 -12.91 1.96
N LEU A 55 6.97 -12.67 3.20
CA LEU A 55 6.07 -12.15 4.24
C LEU A 55 6.17 -10.64 4.38
N VAL A 56 7.35 -10.06 4.15
CA VAL A 56 7.59 -8.62 4.27
C VAL A 56 7.16 -7.90 3.00
N SER A 57 6.41 -6.81 3.16
CA SER A 57 5.98 -5.90 2.10
C SER A 57 6.25 -4.46 2.53
N HIS A 58 6.70 -3.65 1.59
CA HIS A 58 7.11 -2.27 1.83
C HIS A 58 6.03 -1.30 1.36
N GLU A 59 5.62 -0.36 2.23
CA GLU A 59 4.46 0.48 2.00
C GLU A 59 4.75 1.67 1.07
N THR A 60 3.81 1.97 0.17
CA THR A 60 3.75 3.26 -0.51
C THR A 60 3.30 4.35 0.47
N HIS A 61 4.21 4.93 1.23
CA HIS A 61 3.88 5.86 2.32
C HIS A 61 4.65 7.18 2.22
N ARG A 62 4.04 8.31 2.62
CA ARG A 62 4.75 9.61 2.74
C ARG A 62 5.95 9.49 3.69
N ASN A 63 7.01 10.27 3.49
CA ASN A 63 8.25 10.19 4.28
C ASN A 63 9.10 8.90 4.06
N ARG A 64 8.73 8.04 3.10
CA ARG A 64 9.41 6.77 2.79
C ARG A 64 9.88 6.73 1.34
N SER A 65 10.77 5.81 1.01
CA SER A 65 11.37 5.74 -0.33
C SER A 65 10.36 5.49 -1.47
N LEU A 66 9.18 4.92 -1.17
CA LEU A 66 8.10 4.70 -2.15
C LEU A 66 6.99 5.77 -2.07
N PHE A 67 7.28 6.98 -1.60
CA PHE A 67 6.26 8.01 -1.37
C PHE A 67 5.63 8.62 -2.63
N THR A 68 6.26 8.47 -3.81
CA THR A 68 5.73 8.95 -5.09
C THR A 68 5.63 7.82 -6.11
N PRO A 69 4.69 7.91 -7.08
CA PRO A 69 4.63 6.99 -8.20
C PRO A 69 5.94 6.96 -9.00
N TYR A 70 6.60 8.11 -9.15
CA TYR A 70 7.85 8.25 -9.92
C TYR A 70 9.05 7.57 -9.24
N ALA A 71 9.13 7.63 -7.91
CA ALA A 71 10.15 6.90 -7.16
C ALA A 71 9.95 5.38 -7.34
N ALA A 72 8.70 4.91 -7.26
CA ALA A 72 8.38 3.51 -7.53
C ALA A 72 8.72 3.10 -8.97
N GLN A 73 8.43 3.94 -9.96
CA GLN A 73 8.81 3.72 -11.36
C GLN A 73 10.32 3.48 -11.54
N TYR A 74 11.15 4.19 -10.79
CA TYR A 74 12.60 4.00 -10.83
C TYR A 74 13.09 2.76 -10.05
N ILE A 75 12.51 2.52 -8.87
CA ILE A 75 12.99 1.52 -7.90
C ILE A 75 12.53 0.10 -8.26
N LEU A 76 11.24 -0.09 -8.58
CA LEU A 76 10.65 -1.43 -8.77
C LEU A 76 11.29 -2.25 -9.90
N PRO A 77 11.75 -1.68 -11.03
CA PRO A 77 12.46 -2.44 -12.05
C PRO A 77 13.86 -2.89 -11.60
N LYS A 78 14.50 -2.14 -10.69
CA LYS A 78 15.84 -2.44 -10.16
C LYS A 78 15.83 -3.39 -8.96
N VAL A 79 14.65 -3.58 -8.36
CA VAL A 79 14.41 -4.53 -7.27
C VAL A 79 13.18 -5.38 -7.59
N PRO A 80 13.26 -6.28 -8.60
CA PRO A 80 12.10 -6.99 -9.14
C PRO A 80 11.39 -7.89 -8.13
N GLU A 81 12.10 -8.37 -7.09
CA GLU A 81 11.56 -9.20 -6.01
C GLU A 81 10.87 -8.39 -4.90
N LEU A 82 10.89 -7.05 -4.97
CA LEU A 82 10.31 -6.19 -3.95
C LEU A 82 8.79 -6.37 -3.90
N ARG A 83 8.28 -6.78 -2.73
CA ARG A 83 6.85 -6.85 -2.45
C ARG A 83 6.37 -5.54 -1.84
N VAL A 84 5.18 -5.12 -2.25
CA VAL A 84 4.61 -3.82 -1.89
C VAL A 84 3.32 -3.97 -1.09
N THR A 85 3.19 -3.14 -0.06
CA THR A 85 1.88 -2.82 0.53
C THR A 85 1.36 -1.59 -0.19
N ALA A 86 0.25 -1.72 -0.91
CA ALA A 86 -0.33 -0.62 -1.67
C ALA A 86 -1.24 0.22 -0.77
N ASP A 87 -0.75 1.38 -0.36
CA ASP A 87 -1.54 2.50 0.17
C ASP A 87 -1.48 3.68 -0.82
N ILE A 88 -2.33 3.62 -1.83
CA ILE A 88 -2.28 4.56 -2.97
C ILE A 88 -2.88 5.93 -2.63
N SER A 89 -3.56 6.03 -1.48
CA SER A 89 -4.04 7.31 -0.95
C SER A 89 -2.91 8.31 -0.74
N HIS A 90 -1.70 7.84 -0.41
CA HIS A 90 -0.53 8.70 -0.30
C HIS A 90 -0.12 9.31 -1.63
N TRP A 91 -0.11 8.52 -2.70
CA TRP A 91 0.28 9.01 -4.02
C TRP A 91 -0.76 9.97 -4.59
N VAL A 92 -2.05 9.69 -4.40
CA VAL A 92 -3.13 10.59 -4.84
C VAL A 92 -2.98 11.99 -4.23
N VAL A 93 -2.66 12.06 -2.93
CA VAL A 93 -2.43 13.34 -2.24
C VAL A 93 -1.15 14.02 -2.72
N VAL A 94 -0.06 13.27 -2.85
CA VAL A 94 1.24 13.84 -3.26
C VAL A 94 1.19 14.38 -4.68
N CYS A 95 0.44 13.74 -5.57
CA CYS A 95 0.28 14.16 -6.95
C CYS A 95 -0.88 15.15 -7.16
N GLU A 96 -1.68 15.41 -6.13
CA GLU A 96 -2.92 16.21 -6.17
C GLU A 96 -3.89 15.79 -7.29
N ARG A 97 -3.93 14.49 -7.63
CA ARG A 97 -4.77 13.92 -8.69
C ARG A 97 -4.95 12.43 -8.52
N LEU A 98 -6.03 11.90 -9.08
CA LEU A 98 -6.20 10.46 -9.28
C LEU A 98 -5.21 9.98 -10.34
N LEU A 99 -4.63 8.79 -10.13
CA LEU A 99 -3.60 8.22 -11.01
C LEU A 99 -4.23 7.38 -12.12
N ASP A 100 -5.16 7.94 -12.88
CA ASP A 100 -5.80 7.29 -14.02
C ASP A 100 -6.06 8.25 -15.21
N LEU A 101 -5.44 9.44 -15.18
CA LEU A 101 -5.65 10.49 -16.18
C LEU A 101 -4.80 10.27 -17.44
N GLY A 102 -3.54 9.86 -17.28
CA GLY A 102 -2.57 9.73 -18.37
C GLY A 102 -2.12 8.28 -18.64
N GLU A 103 -1.36 8.10 -19.71
CA GLU A 103 -0.71 6.82 -20.01
C GLU A 103 0.39 6.52 -18.99
N GLU A 104 1.13 7.53 -18.56
CA GLU A 104 2.21 7.41 -17.57
C GLU A 104 1.68 6.89 -16.23
N ASP A 105 0.48 7.28 -15.83
CA ASP A 105 -0.16 6.74 -14.62
C ASP A 105 -0.43 5.26 -14.73
N ARG A 106 -0.97 4.85 -15.88
CA ARG A 106 -1.33 3.45 -16.15
C ARG A 106 -0.08 2.59 -16.15
N GLU A 107 0.99 3.04 -16.79
CA GLU A 107 2.27 2.33 -16.82
C GLU A 107 2.85 2.13 -15.41
N ILE A 108 2.80 3.16 -14.56
CA ILE A 108 3.30 3.06 -13.18
C ILE A 108 2.43 2.11 -12.35
N LEU A 109 1.10 2.17 -12.49
CA LEU A 109 0.20 1.23 -11.83
C LEU A 109 0.40 -0.21 -12.34
N ASP A 110 0.62 -0.41 -13.64
CA ASP A 110 0.88 -1.71 -14.25
C ASP A 110 2.19 -2.32 -13.74
N LEU A 111 3.20 -1.48 -13.47
CA LEU A 111 4.43 -1.89 -12.82
C LEU A 111 4.20 -2.27 -11.35
N LEU A 112 3.36 -1.53 -10.63
CA LEU A 112 3.09 -1.76 -9.21
C LEU A 112 2.26 -3.03 -8.97
N ILE A 113 1.13 -3.17 -9.66
CA ILE A 113 0.07 -4.16 -9.44
C ILE A 113 0.59 -5.60 -9.18
N PRO A 114 1.44 -6.21 -10.03
CA PRO A 114 1.87 -7.59 -9.84
C PRO A 114 2.72 -7.80 -8.57
N ARG A 115 3.28 -6.72 -7.99
CA ARG A 115 4.15 -6.75 -6.79
C ARG A 115 3.38 -6.53 -5.49
N VAL A 116 2.10 -6.17 -5.56
CA VAL A 116 1.29 -5.91 -4.37
C VAL A 116 0.91 -7.22 -3.69
N THR A 117 1.23 -7.35 -2.39
CA THR A 117 0.82 -8.52 -1.60
C THR A 117 -0.02 -8.17 -0.36
N HIS A 118 -0.17 -6.88 -0.08
CA HIS A 118 -1.08 -6.35 0.93
C HIS A 118 -1.67 -5.02 0.44
N ILE A 119 -2.95 -4.75 0.75
CA ILE A 119 -3.62 -3.48 0.42
C ILE A 119 -4.00 -2.77 1.72
N HIS A 120 -3.56 -1.52 1.88
CA HIS A 120 -4.18 -0.60 2.83
C HIS A 120 -5.35 0.08 2.13
N ALA A 121 -6.55 -0.41 2.40
CA ALA A 121 -7.76 -0.12 1.64
C ALA A 121 -8.53 1.07 2.21
N ARG A 122 -7.85 2.22 2.32
CA ARG A 122 -8.50 3.50 2.62
C ARG A 122 -8.66 4.32 1.34
N ILE A 123 -9.75 5.05 1.25
CA ILE A 123 -10.00 6.00 0.17
C ILE A 123 -9.48 7.35 0.62
N GLY A 124 -8.57 7.92 -0.17
CA GLY A 124 -8.14 9.30 -0.04
C GLY A 124 -8.83 10.20 -1.06
N THR A 125 -8.53 11.49 -0.99
CA THR A 125 -8.86 12.52 -1.99
C THR A 125 -7.57 13.15 -2.49
N THR A 126 -7.65 14.00 -3.50
CA THR A 126 -6.49 14.77 -3.98
C THR A 126 -5.88 15.69 -2.91
N GLN A 127 -6.59 15.93 -1.79
CA GLN A 127 -6.18 16.86 -0.73
C GLN A 127 -6.00 16.20 0.65
N SER A 128 -6.36 14.91 0.82
CA SER A 128 -6.23 14.17 2.08
C SER A 128 -6.04 12.69 1.83
N SER A 129 -5.19 11.99 2.59
CA SER A 129 -4.98 10.54 2.41
C SER A 129 -6.15 9.71 2.93
N GLN A 130 -7.17 10.38 3.47
CA GLN A 130 -8.35 9.73 4.02
C GLN A 130 -9.56 10.63 3.82
N CYS A 131 -10.61 10.11 3.19
CA CYS A 131 -11.91 10.74 3.22
C CYS A 131 -12.65 10.32 4.52
N PRO A 132 -13.52 11.17 5.07
CA PRO A 132 -14.28 10.85 6.27
C PRO A 132 -15.37 9.81 6.03
N GLU A 133 -15.90 9.74 4.80
CA GLU A 133 -17.12 9.00 4.48
C GLU A 133 -17.05 8.46 3.04
N PRO A 134 -16.49 7.27 2.81
CA PRO A 134 -16.22 6.76 1.46
C PRO A 134 -17.46 6.53 0.59
N GLU A 135 -18.63 6.30 1.21
CA GLU A 135 -19.88 6.05 0.48
C GLU A 135 -20.68 7.33 0.19
N ASP A 136 -20.25 8.50 0.70
CA ASP A 136 -20.89 9.77 0.34
C ASP A 136 -20.73 10.02 -1.18
N PRO A 137 -21.81 10.38 -1.90
CA PRO A 137 -21.76 10.66 -3.34
C PRO A 137 -20.71 11.70 -3.74
N VAL A 138 -20.27 12.60 -2.85
CA VAL A 138 -19.23 13.59 -3.14
C VAL A 138 -17.87 12.95 -3.43
N PHE A 139 -17.58 11.77 -2.88
CA PHE A 139 -16.32 11.03 -3.08
C PHE A 139 -16.45 9.91 -4.12
N LYS A 140 -17.49 9.97 -4.97
CA LYS A 140 -17.77 8.90 -5.94
C LYS A 140 -16.58 8.64 -6.86
N GLU A 141 -15.96 9.70 -7.39
CA GLU A 141 -14.83 9.57 -8.33
C GLU A 141 -13.61 8.92 -7.66
N GLU A 142 -13.26 9.35 -6.43
CA GLU A 142 -12.21 8.75 -5.63
C GLU A 142 -12.51 7.27 -5.34
N ARG A 143 -13.72 6.98 -4.84
CA ARG A 143 -14.13 5.61 -4.51
C ARG A 143 -14.02 4.69 -5.72
N GLU A 144 -14.56 5.10 -6.87
CA GLU A 144 -14.51 4.28 -8.07
C GLU A 144 -13.07 4.08 -8.57
N PHE A 145 -12.20 5.10 -8.47
CA PHE A 145 -10.78 4.96 -8.79
C PHE A 145 -10.10 3.88 -7.91
N PHE A 146 -10.24 3.98 -6.59
CA PHE A 146 -9.62 3.03 -5.66
C PHE A 146 -10.16 1.62 -5.85
N GLU A 147 -11.47 1.46 -6.00
CA GLU A 147 -12.10 0.15 -6.22
C GLU A 147 -11.63 -0.48 -7.54
N ARG A 148 -11.60 0.28 -8.64
CA ARG A 148 -11.05 -0.21 -9.92
C ARG A 148 -9.61 -0.69 -9.74
N LEU A 149 -8.78 0.07 -9.04
CA LEU A 149 -7.38 -0.31 -8.80
C LEU A 149 -7.27 -1.58 -7.93
N TRP A 150 -7.97 -1.65 -6.81
CA TRP A 150 -7.93 -2.81 -5.92
C TRP A 150 -8.44 -4.07 -6.60
N LEU A 151 -9.50 -3.97 -7.41
CA LEU A 151 -9.99 -5.08 -8.23
C LEU A 151 -8.94 -5.57 -9.22
N ARG A 152 -8.18 -4.66 -9.86
CA ARG A 152 -7.07 -5.05 -10.74
C ARG A 152 -5.97 -5.77 -9.96
N ILE A 153 -5.64 -5.32 -8.75
CA ILE A 153 -4.66 -5.97 -7.87
C ILE A 153 -5.14 -7.37 -7.48
N VAL A 154 -6.37 -7.50 -6.97
CA VAL A 154 -6.96 -8.78 -6.56
C VAL A 154 -7.01 -9.76 -7.74
N LYS A 155 -7.45 -9.32 -8.92
CA LYS A 155 -7.47 -10.15 -10.13
C LYS A 155 -6.06 -10.55 -10.58
N ALA A 156 -5.08 -9.65 -10.52
CA ALA A 156 -3.70 -9.98 -10.86
C ALA A 156 -3.11 -11.07 -9.94
N ARG A 157 -3.44 -11.03 -8.64
CA ARG A 157 -2.95 -11.99 -7.64
C ARG A 157 -3.76 -13.27 -7.57
N SER A 158 -4.99 -13.30 -8.09
CA SER A 158 -5.84 -14.51 -8.12
C SER A 158 -5.22 -15.69 -8.87
N LYS A 159 -4.28 -15.41 -9.79
CA LYS A 159 -3.55 -16.42 -10.57
C LYS A 159 -2.34 -16.98 -9.83
N ASP A 160 -1.91 -16.31 -8.76
CA ASP A 160 -0.80 -16.73 -7.93
C ASP A 160 -1.32 -17.63 -6.80
N SER A 161 -0.47 -18.53 -6.31
CA SER A 161 -0.78 -19.33 -5.10
C SER A 161 -0.59 -18.53 -3.80
N ASP A 162 -0.09 -17.31 -3.89
CA ASP A 162 0.21 -16.43 -2.76
C ASP A 162 -1.05 -15.70 -2.27
N LEU A 163 -1.33 -15.81 -0.97
CA LEU A 163 -2.40 -15.04 -0.31
C LEU A 163 -2.17 -13.52 -0.46
N ILE A 164 -3.19 -12.82 -0.97
CA ILE A 164 -3.35 -11.38 -0.84
C ILE A 164 -4.22 -11.06 0.38
N THR A 165 -3.86 -10.01 1.12
CA THR A 165 -4.60 -9.53 2.30
C THR A 165 -4.88 -8.04 2.16
N PHE A 166 -5.86 -7.53 2.89
CA PHE A 166 -6.11 -6.09 2.96
C PHE A 166 -6.58 -5.68 4.36
N VAL A 167 -6.45 -4.39 4.66
CA VAL A 167 -7.04 -3.76 5.84
C VAL A 167 -7.50 -2.34 5.49
N PRO A 168 -8.74 -1.94 5.82
CA PRO A 168 -9.17 -0.55 5.71
C PRO A 168 -8.45 0.32 6.77
N GLU A 169 -7.32 0.91 6.43
CA GLU A 169 -6.43 1.64 7.35
C GLU A 169 -6.95 3.05 7.69
N TYR A 170 -8.17 3.16 8.22
CA TYR A 170 -8.70 4.45 8.66
C TYR A 170 -8.12 4.83 10.03
N GLY A 171 -7.18 5.76 10.03
CA GLY A 171 -6.48 6.26 11.23
C GLY A 171 -7.24 7.41 11.91
N PRO A 172 -6.98 7.67 13.21
CA PRO A 172 -7.59 8.77 13.96
C PRO A 172 -7.09 10.15 13.48
N TYR A 173 -7.57 11.23 14.12
CA TYR A 173 -7.03 12.58 13.93
C TYR A 173 -5.47 12.57 14.02
N PRO A 174 -4.74 13.26 13.12
CA PRO A 174 -5.22 14.25 12.15
C PRO A 174 -5.71 13.70 10.80
N TYR A 175 -5.67 12.38 10.58
CA TYR A 175 -6.12 11.79 9.31
C TYR A 175 -7.64 11.74 9.20
N HIS A 176 -8.33 11.41 10.30
CA HIS A 176 -9.78 11.49 10.34
C HIS A 176 -10.23 12.92 10.65
N PRO A 177 -11.09 13.53 9.79
CA PRO A 177 -11.61 14.86 10.04
C PRO A 177 -12.31 14.96 11.39
N TYR A 178 -12.06 16.04 12.12
CA TYR A 178 -12.82 16.36 13.32
C TYR A 178 -14.28 16.63 12.95
N GLY A 179 -15.21 16.11 13.75
CA GLY A 179 -16.65 16.31 13.54
C GLY A 179 -17.29 15.36 12.51
N SER A 180 -16.56 14.35 12.01
CA SER A 180 -17.16 13.26 11.23
C SER A 180 -18.27 12.56 12.00
N VAL A 181 -19.33 12.16 11.29
CA VAL A 181 -20.47 11.43 11.86
C VAL A 181 -20.05 10.06 12.39
N ARG A 182 -19.23 9.35 11.62
CA ARG A 182 -18.64 8.06 12.00
C ARG A 182 -17.22 8.30 12.49
N THR A 183 -16.80 7.50 13.47
CA THR A 183 -15.39 7.43 13.87
C THR A 183 -14.56 6.69 12.83
N HIS A 184 -13.25 6.89 12.82
CA HIS A 184 -12.34 6.18 11.91
C HIS A 184 -12.49 4.65 12.00
N GLY A 185 -12.69 4.09 13.20
CA GLY A 185 -12.92 2.66 13.40
C GLY A 185 -14.24 2.18 12.79
N GLN A 186 -15.33 2.94 12.95
CA GLN A 186 -16.62 2.62 12.34
C GLN A 186 -16.56 2.65 10.80
N VAL A 187 -15.79 3.59 10.23
CA VAL A 187 -15.55 3.63 8.78
C VAL A 187 -14.72 2.43 8.35
N ALA A 188 -13.65 2.09 9.08
CA ALA A 188 -12.82 0.92 8.77
C ALA A 188 -13.63 -0.38 8.80
N ASP A 189 -14.44 -0.61 9.84
CA ASP A 189 -15.24 -1.84 9.98
C ASP A 189 -16.29 -1.95 8.85
N SER A 190 -16.96 -0.84 8.53
CA SER A 190 -17.91 -0.74 7.43
C SER A 190 -17.28 -1.06 6.08
N GLU A 191 -16.16 -0.40 5.76
CA GLU A 191 -15.43 -0.63 4.51
C GLU A 191 -14.85 -2.04 4.44
N GLY A 192 -14.43 -2.61 5.57
CA GLY A 192 -13.91 -3.98 5.63
C GLY A 192 -14.92 -5.00 5.14
N ALA A 193 -16.15 -4.94 5.66
CA ALA A 193 -17.23 -5.82 5.23
C ALA A 193 -17.61 -5.59 3.76
N ARG A 194 -17.69 -4.32 3.33
CA ARG A 194 -18.08 -3.94 1.96
C ARG A 194 -17.04 -4.40 0.92
N LEU A 195 -15.76 -4.14 1.19
CA LEU A 195 -14.65 -4.46 0.30
C LEU A 195 -14.36 -5.95 0.26
N GLN A 196 -14.51 -6.68 1.38
CA GLN A 196 -14.42 -8.15 1.38
C GLN A 196 -15.40 -8.74 0.36
N LYS A 197 -16.68 -8.31 0.43
CA LYS A 197 -17.71 -8.75 -0.52
C LYS A 197 -17.37 -8.36 -1.96
N LEU A 198 -16.96 -7.11 -2.18
CA LEU A 198 -16.56 -6.62 -3.51
C LEU A 198 -15.44 -7.48 -4.13
N PHE A 199 -14.40 -7.80 -3.35
CA PHE A 199 -13.28 -8.60 -3.82
C PHE A 199 -13.69 -10.05 -4.10
N GLU A 200 -14.46 -10.68 -3.21
CA GLU A 200 -14.95 -12.05 -3.40
C GLU A 200 -15.85 -12.19 -4.62
N ASP A 201 -16.76 -11.22 -4.84
CA ASP A 201 -17.66 -11.24 -5.99
C ASP A 201 -16.88 -11.08 -7.30
N SER A 202 -15.84 -10.24 -7.32
CA SER A 202 -15.00 -10.02 -8.51
C SER A 202 -14.17 -11.22 -8.97
N LEU A 203 -14.00 -12.23 -8.11
CA LEU A 203 -13.26 -13.46 -8.39
C LEU A 203 -14.16 -14.59 -8.92
N LYS A 204 -15.49 -14.40 -8.88
CA LYS A 204 -16.47 -15.35 -9.42
C LYS A 204 -16.79 -15.09 -10.90
N GLU A 205 -16.44 -13.90 -11.38
CA GLU A 205 -16.58 -13.43 -12.78
C GLU A 205 -15.42 -13.89 -13.66
#